data_AF-A0A7K4B2N7-F1
#
_entry.id   AF-A0A7K4B2N7-F1
#
_cell.length_a   1.000
_cell.length_b   1.000
_cell.length_c   1.000
_cell.angle_alpha   90.00
_cell.angle_beta   90.00
_cell.angle_gamma   90.00
#
_symmetry.space_group_name_H-M   'P 1'
#
loop_
_entity.id
_entity.type
_entity.pdbx_description
1 polymer ?
#
loop_
_entity_poly.entity_id
_entity_poly.type
_entity_poly.pdbx_seq_one_letter_code
_entity_poly.pdbx_strand_id
1 'polypeptide(L)' 'MEPDTNRPEEDYTSFDLSVPDPDACANACREEEKCMAYTYVKPGVQGENARCWLKTAIPDARPDECCISGVIRTP' A
#
# COMPACT_ATOMS: atom_id res chain seq x y z
N MET A 1 2.24 6.94 7.59
CA MET A 1 2.82 6.72 6.25
C MET A 1 4.31 6.56 6.40
N GLU A 2 4.87 5.67 5.60
CA GLU A 2 6.29 5.32 5.57
C GLU A 2 6.79 5.60 4.14
N PRO A 3 7.43 6.75 3.89
CA PRO A 3 7.95 7.07 2.57
C PRO A 3 9.11 6.16 2.17
N ASP A 4 9.31 5.98 0.87
CA ASP A 4 10.36 5.18 0.25
C ASP A 4 10.52 3.80 0.92
N THR A 5 9.36 3.18 1.18
CA THR A 5 9.23 1.92 1.90
C THR A 5 8.24 1.04 1.17
N ASN A 6 8.62 -0.22 1.00
CA ASN A 6 7.76 -1.30 0.56
C ASN A 6 7.64 -2.34 1.67
N ARG A 7 6.42 -2.79 1.97
CA ARG A 7 6.16 -3.95 2.83
C ARG A 7 5.69 -5.09 1.93
N PRO A 8 6.59 -5.87 1.30
CA PRO A 8 6.19 -6.87 0.30
C PRO A 8 5.40 -8.03 0.92
N GLU A 9 4.64 -8.76 0.09
CA GLU A 9 3.86 -9.94 0.49
C GLU A 9 2.58 -9.61 1.28
N GLU A 10 1.86 -10.67 1.69
CA GLU A 10 0.60 -10.62 2.45
C GLU A 10 -0.54 -9.83 1.78
N ASP A 11 -0.42 -9.63 0.47
CA ASP A 11 -1.39 -8.96 -0.38
C ASP A 11 -2.62 -9.83 -0.61
N TYR A 12 -3.80 -9.32 -0.25
CA TYR A 12 -5.06 -9.99 -0.55
C TYR A 12 -5.80 -9.35 -1.73
N THR A 13 -5.53 -8.08 -2.03
CA THR A 13 -6.08 -7.39 -3.19
C THR A 13 -5.17 -6.26 -3.66
N SER A 14 -5.33 -5.89 -4.93
CA SER A 14 -4.70 -4.71 -5.50
C SER A 14 -5.57 -4.05 -6.56
N PHE A 15 -5.40 -2.74 -6.72
CA PHE A 15 -6.14 -1.94 -7.69
C PHE A 15 -5.36 -0.69 -8.06
N ASP A 16 -5.61 -0.18 -9.26
CA ASP A 16 -5.00 1.06 -9.75
C ASP A 16 -5.84 2.27 -9.29
N LEU A 17 -5.16 3.38 -9.03
CA LEU A 17 -5.78 4.65 -8.69
C LEU A 17 -5.87 5.55 -9.92
N SER A 18 -6.99 6.28 -10.07
CA SER A 18 -7.14 7.31 -11.10
C SER A 18 -6.36 8.59 -10.81
N VAL A 19 -6.02 8.83 -9.55
CA VAL A 19 -5.20 9.95 -9.07
C VAL A 19 -4.09 9.37 -8.19
N PRO A 20 -2.82 9.78 -8.37
CA PRO A 20 -1.70 9.23 -7.61
C PRO A 20 -1.64 9.79 -6.18
N ASP A 21 -2.60 9.37 -5.35
CA ASP A 21 -2.75 9.79 -3.96
C ASP A 21 -2.52 8.59 -3.00
N PRO A 22 -1.41 8.56 -2.24
CA PRO A 22 -1.15 7.52 -1.25
C PRO A 22 -2.22 7.41 -0.16
N ASP A 23 -2.89 8.51 0.20
CA ASP A 23 -3.95 8.50 1.22
C ASP A 23 -5.17 7.69 0.74
N ALA A 24 -5.36 7.52 -0.57
CA ALA A 24 -6.40 6.67 -1.11
C ALA A 24 -6.20 5.19 -0.74
N CYS A 25 -4.96 4.67 -0.76
CA CYS A 25 -4.68 3.30 -0.31
C CYS A 25 -4.94 3.15 1.20
N ALA A 26 -4.58 4.18 1.98
CA ALA A 26 -4.82 4.18 3.42
C ALA A 26 -6.33 4.16 3.74
N ASN A 27 -7.13 4.94 3.02
CA ASN A 27 -8.58 4.99 3.19
C ASN A 27 -9.24 3.66 2.80
N ALA A 28 -8.90 3.09 1.65
CA ALA A 28 -9.40 1.78 1.24
C ALA A 28 -9.07 0.68 2.27
N CYS A 29 -7.86 0.70 2.83
CA CYS A 29 -7.48 -0.23 3.88
C CYS A 29 -8.27 0.00 5.19
N ARG A 30 -8.60 1.25 5.54
CA ARG A 30 -9.42 1.53 6.73
C ARG A 30 -10.84 0.99 6.59
N GLU A 31 -11.41 0.99 5.38
CA GLU A 31 -12.76 0.49 5.11
C GLU A 31 -12.91 -1.03 5.27
N GLU A 32 -11.81 -1.79 5.17
CA GLU A 32 -11.82 -3.24 5.32
C GLU A 32 -11.20 -3.68 6.65
N GLU A 33 -11.97 -4.35 7.52
CA GLU A 33 -11.49 -4.79 8.86
C GLU A 33 -10.28 -5.73 8.79
N LYS A 34 -10.20 -6.56 7.76
CA LYS A 34 -9.08 -7.50 7.54
C LYS A 34 -7.79 -6.82 7.09
N CYS A 35 -7.83 -5.56 6.65
CA CYS A 35 -6.65 -4.89 6.14
C CYS A 35 -5.79 -4.35 7.29
N MET A 36 -4.57 -4.86 7.43
CA MET A 36 -3.64 -4.46 8.49
C MET A 36 -2.63 -3.42 8.00
N ALA A 37 -2.21 -3.51 6.74
CA ALA A 37 -1.26 -2.60 6.13
C ALA A 37 -1.57 -2.41 4.63
N TYR A 38 -0.93 -1.41 4.03
CA TYR A 38 -0.97 -1.18 2.59
C TYR A 38 0.41 -0.79 2.06
N THR A 39 0.57 -0.93 0.74
CA THR A 39 1.67 -0.33 -0.01
C THR A 39 1.12 0.38 -1.25
N TYR A 40 1.35 1.67 -1.32
CA TYR A 40 1.15 2.50 -2.51
C TYR A 40 2.41 2.42 -3.37
N VAL A 41 2.25 2.10 -4.64
CA VAL A 41 3.31 2.12 -5.66
C VAL A 41 3.10 3.35 -6.54
N LYS A 42 4.15 4.17 -6.68
CA LYS A 42 4.15 5.38 -7.52
C LYS A 42 3.83 5.05 -8.99
N PRO A 43 3.17 5.96 -9.73
CA PRO A 43 2.97 5.84 -11.17
C PRO A 43 4.26 5.53 -11.92
N GLY A 44 4.16 4.75 -12.99
CA GLY A 44 5.29 4.38 -13.86
C GLY A 44 6.12 3.19 -13.37
N VAL A 45 5.91 2.69 -12.15
CA VAL A 45 6.67 1.54 -11.63
C VAL A 45 6.03 0.21 -12.03
N GLN A 46 4.72 0.05 -11.78
CA GLN A 46 3.97 -1.18 -12.09
C GLN A 46 2.86 -0.99 -13.15
N GLY A 47 2.83 0.20 -13.77
CA GLY A 47 1.84 0.62 -14.74
C GLY A 47 1.85 2.14 -14.87
N GLU A 48 1.06 2.69 -15.80
CA GLU A 48 0.96 4.15 -15.96
C GLU A 48 0.35 4.81 -14.70
N ASN A 49 -0.59 4.14 -14.06
CA ASN A 49 -1.26 4.61 -12.85
C ASN A 49 -0.54 4.16 -11.58
N ALA A 50 -0.80 4.87 -10.47
CA ALA A 50 -0.42 4.40 -9.15
C ALA A 50 -1.21 3.14 -8.79
N ARG A 51 -0.61 2.25 -7.99
CA ARG A 51 -1.25 0.99 -7.58
C ARG A 51 -1.25 0.82 -6.07
N CYS A 52 -2.39 0.43 -5.52
CA CYS A 52 -2.52 0.04 -4.12
C CYS A 52 -2.43 -1.47 -3.97
N TRP A 53 -1.72 -1.88 -2.93
CA TRP A 53 -1.60 -3.25 -2.46
C TRP A 53 -2.09 -3.30 -1.02
N LEU A 54 -3.21 -3.98 -0.77
CA LEU A 54 -3.82 -4.08 0.57
C LEU A 54 -3.50 -5.44 1.19
N LYS A 55 -3.19 -5.44 2.48
CA LYS A 55 -2.52 -6.58 3.13
C LYS A 55 -3.27 -7.09 4.35
N THR A 56 -3.30 -8.41 4.54
CA THR A 56 -3.92 -9.07 5.70
C THR A 56 -3.00 -9.15 6.92
N ALA A 57 -1.73 -8.76 6.79
CA ALA A 57 -0.76 -8.71 7.87
C ALA A 57 0.14 -7.48 7.73
N ILE A 58 1.13 -7.36 8.61
CA ILE A 58 2.15 -6.30 8.57
C ILE A 58 3.50 -6.94 8.19
N PRO A 59 3.85 -7.02 6.89
CA PRO A 59 5.17 -7.53 6.49
C PRO A 59 6.31 -6.62 6.92
N ASP A 60 7.53 -7.14 6.96
CA ASP A 60 8.73 -6.36 7.25
C ASP A 60 8.91 -5.21 6.25
N ALA A 61 9.31 -4.05 6.78
CA ALA A 61 9.60 -2.88 5.96
C ALA A 61 10.93 -3.06 5.21
N ARG A 62 10.92 -2.78 3.90
CA ARG A 62 12.11 -2.73 3.05
C ARG A 62 12.24 -1.34 2.41
N PRO A 63 13.43 -0.72 2.43
CA PRO A 63 13.65 0.54 1.71
C PRO A 63 13.41 0.35 0.21
N ASP A 64 12.57 1.19 -0.37
CA ASP A 64 12.24 1.18 -1.80
C ASP A 64 11.62 2.52 -2.25
N GLU A 65 12.34 3.28 -3.08
CA GLU A 65 11.89 4.59 -3.58
C GLU A 65 10.64 4.50 -4.46
N CYS A 66 10.20 3.32 -4.90
CA CYS A 66 8.94 3.20 -5.63
C CYS A 66 7.71 3.53 -4.80
N CYS A 67 7.83 3.44 -3.48
CA CYS A 67 6.70 2.99 -2.69
C CYS A 67 6.53 3.78 -1.40
N ILE A 68 5.27 3.87 -0.97
CA ILE A 68 4.88 4.45 0.30
C ILE A 68 4.00 3.42 1.00
N SER A 69 4.41 2.94 2.16
CA SER A 69 3.64 1.98 2.94
C SER A 69 2.92 2.63 4.13
N GLY A 70 2.02 1.89 4.74
CA GLY A 70 1.49 2.26 6.04
C GLY A 70 0.83 1.09 6.75
N VAL A 71 0.92 1.12 8.08
CA VAL A 71 0.19 0.22 8.98
C VAL A 71 -1.10 0.92 9.43
N ILE A 72 -2.23 0.23 9.34
CA ILE A 72 -3.56 0.72 9.75
C ILE A 72 -3.99 0.10 11.08
N ARG A 73 -3.73 -1.19 11.26
CA ARG A 73 -4.13 -1.94 12.45
C ARG A 73 -2.92 -2.67 12.99
N THR A 74 -2.68 -2.57 14.29
CA THR A 74 -1.76 -3.44 14.99
C THR A 74 -2.54 -4.62 15.58
N PRO A 75 -1.96 -5.83 15.64
CA PRO A 75 -2.55 -6.93 16.38
C PRO A 75 -2.77 -6.59 17.86
#